data_AF-A0A2A5HPV4-F1
#
_entry.id   AF-A0A2A5HPV4-F1
#
_cell.length_a   1.000
_cell.length_b   1.000
_cell.length_c   1.000
_cell.angle_alpha   90.00
_cell.angle_beta   90.00
_cell.angle_gamma   90.00
#
_symmetry.space_group_name_H-M   'P 1'
#
loop_
_entity.id
_entity.type
_entity.pdbx_description
1 polymer ?
#
loop_
_entity_poly.entity_id
_entity_poly.type
_entity_poly.pdbx_seq_one_letter_code
_entity_poly.pdbx_strand_id
1 'polypeptide(L)'
;MGNEVGAIFLQPKYHSKGVGKALMDKAQALHGDLEVEVFKENSIGCAFYFRYGFELLKETLHEPTGQQLLRLGFTAKGSYSTV
;
A
#
# COMPACT_ATOMS: atom_id res chain seq x y z
N MET A 1 -4.55 16.02 0.46
CA MET A 1 -3.52 14.97 0.47
C MET A 1 -3.19 14.67 1.92
N GLY A 2 -3.71 13.56 2.44
CA GLY A 2 -3.60 13.16 3.85
C GLY A 2 -2.76 11.89 3.97
N ASN A 3 -3.42 10.75 3.90
CA ASN A 3 -2.88 9.40 4.05
C ASN A 3 -2.65 8.65 2.73
N GLU A 4 -2.77 9.30 1.58
CA GLU A 4 -2.73 8.64 0.28
C GLU A 4 -1.28 8.44 -0.22
N VAL A 5 -0.94 7.19 -0.55
CA VAL A 5 0.32 6.84 -1.21
C VAL A 5 0.11 6.91 -2.72
N GLY A 6 0.68 7.94 -3.36
CA GLY A 6 0.54 8.12 -4.80
C GLY A 6 1.19 7.02 -5.64
N ALA A 7 2.46 6.70 -5.36
CA ALA A 7 3.15 5.59 -6.03
C ALA A 7 4.39 5.13 -5.26
N ILE A 8 4.74 3.85 -5.44
CA ILE A 8 6.01 3.26 -4.97
C ILE A 8 6.61 2.41 -6.08
N PHE A 9 7.89 2.62 -6.37
CA PHE A 9 8.63 1.85 -7.36
C PHE A 9 9.98 1.42 -6.80
N LEU A 10 10.32 0.16 -7.02
CA LEU A 10 11.62 -0.40 -6.71
C LEU A 10 12.17 -1.13 -7.92
N GLN A 11 13.46 -0.98 -8.18
CA GLN A 11 14.13 -1.79 -9.19
C GLN A 11 14.06 -3.27 -8.79
N PRO A 12 13.86 -4.22 -9.72
CA PRO A 12 13.67 -5.64 -9.40
C PRO A 12 14.76 -6.24 -8.49
N LYS A 13 16.01 -5.79 -8.65
CA LYS A 13 17.14 -6.23 -7.80
C LYS A 13 17.02 -5.86 -6.31
N TYR A 14 16.06 -5.01 -5.95
CA TYR A 14 15.77 -4.62 -4.57
C TYR A 14 14.46 -5.24 -4.03
N HIS A 15 13.75 -6.03 -4.83
CA HIS A 15 12.56 -6.76 -4.37
C HIS A 15 12.96 -7.82 -3.34
N SER A 16 12.03 -8.13 -2.43
CA SER A 16 12.21 -9.14 -1.37
C SER A 16 13.40 -8.89 -0.42
N LYS A 17 13.96 -7.68 -0.39
CA LYS A 17 15.06 -7.26 0.50
C LYS A 17 14.62 -6.34 1.64
N GLY A 18 13.30 -6.23 1.89
CA GLY A 18 12.74 -5.35 2.92
C GLY A 18 12.71 -3.86 2.58
N VAL A 19 13.28 -3.43 1.44
CA VAL A 19 13.32 -2.01 1.04
C VAL A 19 11.92 -1.41 0.90
N GLY A 20 10.98 -2.12 0.26
CA GLY A 20 9.60 -1.65 0.10
C GLY A 20 8.89 -1.49 1.45
N LYS A 21 9.13 -2.44 2.37
CA LYS A 21 8.61 -2.36 3.73
C LYS A 21 9.17 -1.13 4.45
N ALA A 22 10.48 -0.90 4.40
CA ALA A 22 11.10 0.25 5.08
C ALA A 22 10.58 1.60 4.56
N LEU A 23 10.33 1.71 3.25
CA LEU A 23 9.70 2.90 2.66
C LEU A 23 8.26 3.10 3.17
N MET A 24 7.48 2.02 3.22
CA MET A 24 6.10 2.08 3.70
C MET A 24 6.01 2.33 5.22
N ASP A 25 6.90 1.73 6.01
CA ASP A 25 7.04 1.99 7.45
C ASP A 25 7.30 3.49 7.68
N LYS A 26 8.13 4.11 6.84
CA LYS A 26 8.40 5.56 6.94
C LYS A 26 7.18 6.39 6.57
N ALA A 27 6.44 6.02 5.53
CA ALA A 27 5.19 6.70 5.16
C ALA A 27 4.15 6.60 6.30
N GLN A 28 3.98 5.40 6.86
CA GLN A 28 3.10 5.15 8.00
C GLN A 28 3.50 5.99 9.21
N ALA A 29 4.79 6.03 9.56
CA ALA A 29 5.26 6.81 10.70
C ALA A 29 5.02 8.33 10.55
N LEU A 30 4.94 8.83 9.30
CA LEU A 30 4.69 10.24 9.01
C LEU A 30 3.19 10.58 8.91
N HIS A 31 2.36 9.64 8.45
CA HIS A 31 0.97 9.92 8.06
C HIS A 31 -0.08 9.10 8.82
N GLY A 32 0.33 8.13 9.64
CA GLY A 32 -0.55 7.24 10.38
C GLY A 32 -1.14 6.16 9.48
N ASP A 33 -2.47 6.15 9.38
CA ASP A 33 -3.19 5.32 8.42
C ASP A 33 -2.74 5.64 7.00
N LEU A 34 -2.89 4.69 6.08
CA LEU A 34 -2.50 4.85 4.68
C LEU A 34 -3.57 4.29 3.74
N GLU A 35 -3.74 4.92 2.58
CA GLU A 35 -4.55 4.39 1.48
C GLU A 35 -3.77 4.39 0.17
N VAL A 36 -4.05 3.42 -0.69
CA VAL A 36 -3.42 3.32 -2.01
C VAL A 36 -4.39 2.76 -3.03
N GLU A 37 -4.28 3.23 -4.26
CA GLU A 37 -4.94 2.64 -5.42
C GLU A 37 -3.93 1.81 -6.22
N VAL A 38 -4.32 0.59 -6.57
CA VAL A 38 -3.47 -0.35 -7.31
C VAL A 38 -4.31 -1.14 -8.29
N PHE A 39 -3.85 -1.24 -9.54
CA PHE A 39 -4.50 -2.12 -10.52
C PHE A 39 -4.42 -3.57 -10.06
N LYS A 40 -5.54 -4.30 -10.16
CA LYS A 40 -5.63 -5.73 -9.80
C LYS A 40 -4.63 -6.60 -10.57
N GLU A 41 -4.27 -6.20 -11.78
CA GLU A 41 -3.25 -6.87 -12.61
C GLU A 41 -1.82 -6.67 -12.11
N ASN A 42 -1.56 -5.67 -11.28
CA ASN A 42 -0.27 -5.50 -10.61
C ASN A 42 -0.16 -6.50 -9.45
N SER A 43 0.04 -7.77 -9.78
CA SER A 43 0.13 -8.87 -8.82
C SER A 43 1.26 -8.70 -7.81
N ILE A 44 2.39 -8.11 -8.22
CA ILE A 44 3.53 -7.80 -7.34
C ILE A 44 3.14 -6.73 -6.32
N GLY A 45 2.54 -5.62 -6.77
CA GLY A 45 2.06 -4.54 -5.90
C GLY A 45 0.99 -5.01 -4.94
N CYS A 46 -0.04 -5.72 -5.44
CA CYS A 46 -1.09 -6.30 -4.63
C CYS A 46 -0.51 -7.22 -3.55
N ALA A 47 0.35 -8.17 -3.93
CA ALA A 47 0.98 -9.08 -2.98
C ALA A 47 1.86 -8.35 -1.97
N PHE A 48 2.50 -7.24 -2.34
CA PHE A 48 3.25 -6.41 -1.41
C PHE A 48 2.34 -5.74 -0.38
N TYR A 49 1.27 -5.05 -0.82
CA TYR A 49 0.36 -4.35 0.07
C TYR A 49 -0.37 -5.30 1.04
N PHE A 50 -0.89 -6.43 0.55
CA PHE A 50 -1.53 -7.43 1.41
C PHE A 50 -0.56 -8.02 2.43
N ARG A 51 0.70 -8.29 2.06
CA ARG A 51 1.73 -8.75 3.02
C ARG A 51 2.11 -7.69 4.04
N TYR A 52 2.05 -6.41 3.68
CA TYR A 52 2.29 -5.31 4.61
C TYR A 52 1.16 -5.17 5.64
N GLY A 53 -0.06 -5.57 5.27
CA GLY A 53 -1.25 -5.53 6.12
C GLY A 53 -2.33 -4.57 5.63
N PHE A 54 -2.27 -4.14 4.37
CA PHE A 54 -3.39 -3.44 3.75
C PHE A 54 -4.57 -4.39 3.52
N GLU A 55 -5.78 -3.85 3.63
CA GLU A 55 -7.04 -4.56 3.39
C GLU A 55 -7.80 -3.90 2.24
N LEU A 56 -8.64 -4.68 1.55
CA LEU A 56 -9.46 -4.18 0.44
C LEU A 56 -10.60 -3.31 0.98
N LEU A 57 -10.63 -2.04 0.56
CA LEU A 57 -11.74 -1.13 0.86
C LEU A 57 -12.77 -1.11 -0.28
N LYS A 58 -12.30 -1.09 -1.53
CA LYS A 58 -13.16 -0.99 -2.71
C LYS A 58 -12.50 -1.59 -3.95
N GLU A 59 -13.30 -2.18 -4.83
CA GLU A 59 -12.90 -2.54 -6.21
C GLU A 59 -13.78 -1.74 -7.18
N THR A 60 -13.17 -1.11 -8.18
CA THR A 60 -13.86 -0.33 -9.22
C THR A 60 -13.27 -0.60 -10.59
N LEU A 61 -14.06 -0.46 -11.65
CA LEU A 61 -13.55 -0.47 -13.02
C LEU A 61 -12.89 0.89 -13.33
N HIS A 62 -11.62 0.87 -13.74
CA HIS A 62 -10.98 2.06 -14.31
C HIS A 62 -11.33 2.15 -15.79
N GLU A 63 -12.39 2.90 -16.09
CA GLU A 63 -13.01 3.02 -17.43
C GLU A 63 -12.01 3.26 -18.57
N PRO A 64 -10.98 4.15 -18.43
CA PRO A 64 -10.03 4.40 -19.53
C PRO A 64 -9.22 3.17 -19.94
N THR A 65 -9.02 2.22 -19.02
CA THR A 65 -8.19 1.03 -19.26
C THR A 65 -9.00 -0.27 -19.35
N GLY A 66 -10.24 -0.27 -18.86
CA GLY A 66 -11.03 -1.48 -18.68
C GLY A 66 -10.52 -2.44 -17.59
N GLN A 67 -9.52 -2.01 -16.80
CA GLN A 67 -8.89 -2.82 -15.76
C GLN A 67 -9.55 -2.57 -14.39
N GLN A 68 -9.54 -3.58 -13.51
CA GLN A 68 -10.00 -3.42 -12.14
C GLN A 68 -8.96 -2.64 -11.32
N LEU A 69 -9.41 -1.61 -10.62
CA LEU A 69 -8.65 -0.79 -9.68
C LEU A 69 -9.10 -1.12 -8.26
N LEU A 70 -8.13 -1.45 -7.41
CA LEU A 70 -8.36 -1.76 -6.00
C LEU A 70 -7.96 -0.53 -5.18
N ARG A 71 -8.84 -0.08 -4.30
CA ARG A 71 -8.50 0.83 -3.22
C ARG A 71 -8.26 0.03 -1.96
N LEU A 72 -7.06 0.15 -1.42
CA LEU A 72 -6.60 -0.57 -0.24
C LEU A 72 -6.33 0.40 0.90
N GLY A 73 -6.61 -0.02 2.14
CA GLY A 73 -6.38 0.77 3.35
C GLY A 73 -5.52 0.02 4.36
N PHE A 74 -4.67 0.74 5.09
CA PHE A 74 -3.89 0.24 6.20
C PHE A 74 -4.17 1.11 7.43
N THR A 75 -4.56 0.47 8.53
CA THR A 75 -4.77 1.15 9.82
C THR A 75 -3.54 0.98 10.70
N ALA A 76 -2.93 2.10 11.09
CA ALA A 76 -1.81 2.07 12.01
C ALA A 76 -2.29 1.58 13.37
N LYS A 77 -1.68 0.50 13.87
CA LYS A 77 -1.90 0.08 15.26
C LYS A 77 -1.33 1.16 16.16
N GLY A 78 -2.21 1.80 16.94
CA GLY A 78 -1.79 2.75 17.97
C GLY A 78 -0.71 2.11 18.83
N SER A 79 0.40 2.80 19.01
CA SER A 79 1.45 2.41 19.94
C SER A 79 0.87 2.46 21.36
N TYR A 80 0.30 1.35 21.84
CA TYR A 80 0.08 1.18 23.26
C TYR A 80 1.46 1.14 23.92
N SER A 81 1.85 2.28 24.48
CA SER A 81 2.98 2.38 25.39
C SER A 81 2.64 1.47 26.58
N THR A 82 3.29 0.32 26.66
CA THR A 82 3.27 -0.45 27.90
C THR A 82 4.10 0.36 28.88
N VAL A 83 3.43 0.83 29.94
CA VAL A 83 4.02 1.54 31.07
C VAL A 83 5.09 0.72 31.76
#